data_AF-A0A0M0G122-F1
#
_entry.id   AF-A0A0M0G122-F1
#
_cell.length_a   1.000
_cell.length_b   1.000
_cell.length_c   1.000
_cell.angle_alpha   90.00
_cell.angle_beta   90.00
_cell.angle_gamma   90.00
#
_symmetry.space_group_name_H-M   'P 1'
#
loop_
_entity.id
_entity.type
_entity.pdbx_description
1 polymer ?
#
loop_
_entity_poly.entity_id
_entity_poly.type
_entity_poly.pdbx_seq_one_letter_code
_entity_poly.pdbx_strand_id
1 'polypeptide(L)'
;MKKLLISFIALVAFLAGCNQSVSQEDSHGDIAKLAYEWEVAYFDNDYKREQELLYEEGSFEVHKTREKKNSGLKYEDIRYEIYYDKESDFYYVLVDFKNPVGENSVEEELLIRKKDDEWKVDTSKSLDIDRDEVKKEFERKACIHCE
;
A
#
# COMPACT_ATOMS: atom_id res chain seq x y z
N MET A 1 -46.49 24.66 31.69
CA MET A 1 -45.39 24.44 30.74
C MET A 1 -44.98 22.98 30.82
N LYS A 2 -44.95 22.32 29.66
CA LYS A 2 -44.66 20.89 29.46
C LYS A 2 -43.31 20.50 30.07
N LYS A 3 -43.22 19.29 30.64
CA LYS A 3 -42.03 18.44 30.57
C LYS A 3 -42.39 17.01 30.96
N LEU A 4 -42.48 16.18 29.93
CA LEU A 4 -42.58 14.73 29.97
C LEU A 4 -41.26 14.18 30.53
N LEU A 5 -41.32 13.39 31.61
CA LEU A 5 -40.24 12.53 32.05
C LEU A 5 -40.48 11.15 31.45
N ILE A 6 -39.86 10.93 30.29
CA ILE A 6 -39.88 9.68 29.55
C ILE A 6 -38.83 8.74 30.16
N SER A 7 -39.30 7.55 30.53
CA SER A 7 -38.59 6.29 30.71
C SER A 7 -37.13 6.26 30.22
N PHE A 8 -36.22 5.98 31.15
CA PHE A 8 -34.82 5.64 30.86
C PHE A 8 -34.62 4.14 31.12
N ILE A 9 -35.12 3.31 30.21
CA ILE A 9 -34.75 1.90 30.10
C ILE A 9 -34.58 1.59 28.61
N ALA A 10 -33.49 0.88 28.31
CA ALA A 10 -33.08 0.31 27.03
C ALA A 10 -32.30 1.24 26.09
N LEU A 11 -30.96 1.21 26.20
CA LEU A 11 -30.09 0.86 25.06
C LEU A 11 -28.63 0.65 25.53
N VAL A 12 -28.36 -0.45 26.25
CA VAL A 12 -27.00 -0.99 26.37
C VAL A 12 -26.91 -2.17 25.40
N ALA A 13 -26.88 -1.87 24.11
CA ALA A 13 -26.71 -2.84 23.04
C ALA A 13 -26.16 -2.16 21.78
N PHE A 14 -25.03 -1.45 21.88
CA PHE A 14 -24.29 -0.95 20.72
C PHE A 14 -22.77 -0.85 20.94
N LEU A 15 -22.20 -1.67 21.83
CA LEU A 15 -20.74 -1.86 21.93
C LEU A 15 -20.21 -3.07 21.16
N ALA A 16 -21.04 -3.68 20.31
CA ALA A 16 -20.59 -4.56 19.23
C ALA A 16 -20.63 -3.79 17.90
N GLY A 17 -19.98 -2.62 17.87
CA GLY A 17 -19.89 -1.77 16.70
C GLY A 17 -18.57 -1.98 15.98
N CYS A 18 -18.62 -2.82 14.95
CA CYS A 18 -17.75 -2.78 13.77
C CYS A 18 -16.25 -3.03 13.97
N ASN A 19 -15.88 -4.26 14.36
CA ASN A 19 -14.73 -4.87 13.69
C ASN A 19 -15.22 -5.28 12.28
N GLN A 20 -15.42 -4.27 11.44
CA GLN A 20 -15.72 -4.47 10.04
C GLN A 20 -14.41 -4.98 9.48
N SER A 21 -14.27 -6.31 9.44
CA SER A 21 -13.26 -7.00 8.67
C SER A 21 -13.30 -6.38 7.28
N VAL A 22 -12.36 -5.46 7.02
CA VAL A 22 -12.15 -4.85 5.70
C VAL A 22 -12.11 -6.04 4.75
N SER A 23 -13.08 -6.08 3.83
CA SER A 23 -13.20 -7.23 2.96
C SER A 23 -11.87 -7.38 2.20
N GLN A 24 -11.46 -8.61 1.89
CA GLN A 24 -10.21 -8.82 1.16
C GLN A 24 -10.19 -8.06 -0.18
N GLU A 25 -11.34 -7.77 -0.78
CA GLU A 25 -11.46 -6.92 -1.97
C GLU A 25 -11.13 -5.43 -1.70
N ASP A 26 -11.59 -4.87 -0.58
CA ASP A 26 -11.21 -3.49 -0.19
C ASP A 26 -9.69 -3.40 0.09
N SER A 27 -9.08 -4.49 0.57
CA SER A 27 -7.64 -4.53 0.88
C SER A 27 -6.74 -4.34 -0.35
N HIS A 28 -7.15 -4.75 -1.55
CA HIS A 28 -6.30 -4.65 -2.74
C HIS A 28 -6.16 -3.21 -3.23
N GLY A 29 -7.21 -2.40 -3.12
CA GLY A 29 -7.14 -0.96 -3.40
C GLY A 29 -6.22 -0.23 -2.41
N ASP A 30 -6.27 -0.60 -1.14
CA ASP A 30 -5.38 -0.03 -0.11
C ASP A 30 -3.91 -0.42 -0.37
N ILE A 31 -3.64 -1.65 -0.78
CA ILE A 31 -2.30 -2.13 -1.14
C ILE A 31 -1.75 -1.39 -2.38
N ALA A 32 -2.59 -1.19 -3.41
CA ALA A 32 -2.21 -0.41 -4.59
C ALA A 32 -1.91 1.05 -4.25
N LYS A 33 -2.72 1.65 -3.38
CA LYS A 33 -2.51 3.01 -2.90
C LYS A 33 -1.23 3.13 -2.08
N LEU A 34 -0.91 2.15 -1.24
CA LEU A 34 0.35 2.11 -0.52
C LEU A 34 1.55 2.02 -1.48
N ALA A 35 1.48 1.16 -2.50
CA ALA A 35 2.49 1.08 -3.55
C ALA A 35 2.64 2.43 -4.28
N TYR A 36 1.54 3.09 -4.63
CA TYR A 36 1.56 4.43 -5.21
C TYR A 36 2.24 5.47 -4.31
N GLU A 37 1.89 5.51 -3.03
CA GLU A 37 2.48 6.44 -2.07
C GLU A 37 3.98 6.23 -1.92
N TRP A 38 4.45 4.98 -2.01
CA TRP A 38 5.86 4.64 -2.08
C TRP A 38 6.53 5.17 -3.35
N GLU A 39 5.97 4.90 -4.53
CA GLU A 39 6.53 5.38 -5.80
C GLU A 39 6.60 6.92 -5.85
N VAL A 40 5.54 7.60 -5.41
CA VAL A 40 5.55 9.06 -5.32
C VAL A 40 6.64 9.53 -4.35
N ALA A 41 6.75 8.95 -3.16
CA ALA A 41 7.77 9.33 -2.19
C ALA A 41 9.18 9.14 -2.77
N TYR A 42 9.44 8.01 -3.43
CA TYR A 42 10.70 7.70 -4.10
C TYR A 42 11.02 8.72 -5.21
N PHE A 43 10.09 8.96 -6.14
CA PHE A 43 10.34 9.86 -7.26
C PHE A 43 10.36 11.35 -6.85
N ASP A 44 9.71 11.70 -5.75
CA ASP A 44 9.75 13.05 -5.16
C ASP A 44 10.96 13.27 -4.24
N ASN A 45 11.78 12.24 -3.98
CA ASN A 45 12.79 12.23 -2.93
C ASN A 45 12.22 12.63 -1.55
N ASP A 46 10.97 12.28 -1.25
CA ASP A 46 10.34 12.58 0.03
C ASP A 46 10.80 11.60 1.11
N TYR A 47 12.05 11.75 1.54
CA TYR A 47 12.70 10.86 2.49
C TYR A 47 11.87 10.65 3.77
N LYS A 48 11.21 11.69 4.28
CA LYS A 48 10.37 11.53 5.48
C LYS A 48 9.21 10.58 5.21
N ARG A 49 8.53 10.74 4.06
CA ARG A 49 7.42 9.87 3.69
C ARG A 49 7.90 8.44 3.43
N GLU A 50 9.04 8.27 2.75
CA GLU A 50 9.66 6.95 2.57
C GLU A 50 9.81 6.23 3.92
N GLN A 51 10.41 6.89 4.93
CA GLN A 51 10.61 6.28 6.24
C GLN A 51 9.30 5.87 6.94
N GLU A 52 8.22 6.64 6.78
CA GLU A 52 6.91 6.31 7.35
C GLU A 52 6.26 5.07 6.71
N LEU A 53 6.60 4.79 5.45
CA LEU A 53 6.05 3.68 4.66
C LEU A 53 6.85 2.38 4.80
N LEU A 54 8.11 2.46 5.25
CA LEU A 54 9.00 1.30 5.35
C LEU A 54 8.63 0.36 6.50
N TYR A 55 8.83 -0.93 6.25
CA TYR A 55 8.74 -1.96 7.28
C TYR A 55 9.85 -1.80 8.31
N GLU A 56 11.08 -1.52 7.86
CA GLU A 56 12.22 -1.23 8.71
C GLU A 56 12.70 0.20 8.46
N GLU A 57 12.51 1.08 9.44
CA GLU A 57 13.00 2.46 9.35
C GLU A 57 14.52 2.46 9.17
N GLY A 58 15.03 3.26 8.23
CA GLY A 58 16.43 3.31 7.87
C GLY A 58 16.89 2.21 6.90
N SER A 59 16.01 1.31 6.45
CA SER A 59 16.36 0.30 5.44
C SER A 59 16.59 0.88 4.04
N PHE A 60 16.10 2.11 3.79
CA PHE A 60 16.30 2.83 2.55
C PHE A 60 16.70 4.28 2.83
N GLU A 61 17.91 4.66 2.44
CA GLU A 61 18.55 5.94 2.83
C GLU A 61 19.08 6.74 1.63
N VAL A 62 18.76 6.29 0.41
CA VAL A 62 19.28 6.86 -0.84
C VAL A 62 18.91 8.35 -0.99
N HIS A 63 17.78 8.76 -0.41
CA HIS A 63 17.22 10.11 -0.53
C HIS A 63 17.42 10.99 0.71
N LYS A 64 18.10 10.52 1.76
CA LYS A 64 18.30 11.24 3.04
C LYS A 64 18.81 12.68 2.89
N THR A 65 19.68 12.91 1.90
CA THR A 65 20.34 14.20 1.64
C THR A 65 19.90 14.85 0.34
N ARG A 66 18.92 14.26 -0.37
CA ARG A 66 18.43 14.80 -1.65
C ARG A 66 17.36 15.87 -1.42
N GLU A 67 17.30 16.82 -2.33
CA GLU A 67 16.25 17.83 -2.30
C GLU A 67 14.92 17.20 -2.75
N LYS A 68 13.87 17.45 -1.97
CA LYS A 68 12.50 17.06 -2.31
C LYS A 68 12.04 17.81 -3.55
N LYS A 69 11.39 17.10 -4.46
CA LYS A 69 10.83 17.63 -5.71
C LYS A 69 9.40 17.13 -5.89
N ASN A 70 8.76 17.54 -6.99
CA ASN A 70 7.49 17.00 -7.44
C ASN A 70 7.74 16.36 -8.81
N SER A 71 7.65 15.03 -8.86
CA SER A 71 7.80 14.24 -10.07
C SER A 71 6.61 14.40 -11.03
N GLY A 72 5.43 14.76 -10.52
CA GLY A 72 4.19 14.80 -11.29
C GLY A 72 3.59 13.42 -11.56
N LEU A 73 4.12 12.37 -10.92
CA LEU A 73 3.60 11.00 -11.03
C LEU A 73 2.16 10.93 -10.53
N LYS A 74 1.30 10.24 -11.28
CA LYS A 74 -0.12 10.08 -10.94
C LYS A 74 -0.51 8.62 -10.84
N TYR A 75 -1.54 8.36 -10.06
CA TYR A 75 -2.01 7.00 -9.81
C TYR A 75 -2.48 6.30 -11.08
N GLU A 76 -3.18 7.02 -11.96
CA GLU A 76 -3.68 6.52 -13.25
C GLU A 76 -2.57 6.15 -14.25
N ASP A 77 -1.35 6.67 -14.06
CA ASP A 77 -0.22 6.42 -14.95
C ASP A 77 0.54 5.13 -14.59
N ILE A 78 0.12 4.43 -13.52
CA ILE A 78 0.80 3.26 -12.98
C ILE A 78 -0.10 2.02 -13.07
N ARG A 79 0.46 0.95 -13.64
CA ARG A 79 -0.12 -0.38 -13.65
C ARG A 79 0.31 -1.15 -12.41
N TYR A 80 -0.63 -1.83 -11.78
CA TYR A 80 -0.37 -2.70 -10.63
C TYR A 80 -0.92 -4.09 -10.86
N GLU A 81 -0.07 -5.12 -10.73
CA GLU A 81 -0.50 -6.51 -10.59
C GLU A 81 -0.25 -6.95 -9.13
N ILE A 82 -1.32 -7.34 -8.43
CA ILE A 82 -1.26 -7.66 -6.99
C ILE A 82 -1.44 -9.16 -6.79
N TYR A 83 -0.51 -9.77 -6.04
CA TYR A 83 -0.50 -11.17 -5.67
C TYR A 83 -0.43 -11.28 -4.15
N TYR A 84 -1.07 -12.30 -3.58
CA TYR A 84 -1.09 -12.50 -2.13
C TYR A 84 -0.58 -13.89 -1.78
N ASP A 85 0.47 -13.93 -0.97
CA ASP A 85 0.96 -15.16 -0.36
C ASP A 85 0.22 -15.40 0.96
N LYS A 86 -0.62 -16.44 0.96
CA LYS A 86 -1.40 -16.83 2.14
C LYS A 86 -0.55 -17.46 3.25
N GLU A 87 0.57 -18.09 2.90
CA GLU A 87 1.41 -18.77 3.89
C GLU A 87 2.20 -17.77 4.71
N SER A 88 2.74 -16.74 4.04
CA SER A 88 3.56 -15.72 4.68
C SER A 88 2.79 -14.45 5.09
N ASP A 89 1.52 -14.31 4.69
CA ASP A 89 0.66 -13.15 4.92
C ASP A 89 1.27 -11.83 4.43
N PHE A 90 1.69 -11.79 3.16
CA PHE A 90 2.14 -10.56 2.51
C PHE A 90 1.63 -10.48 1.06
N TYR A 91 1.79 -9.30 0.48
CA TYR A 91 1.51 -9.03 -0.92
C TYR A 91 2.80 -8.85 -1.71
N TYR A 92 2.83 -9.41 -2.91
CA TYR A 92 3.71 -8.95 -3.98
C TYR A 92 2.93 -7.96 -4.84
N VAL A 93 3.53 -6.82 -5.11
CA VAL A 93 2.98 -5.80 -6.01
C VAL A 93 3.97 -5.57 -7.13
N LEU A 94 3.55 -5.91 -8.34
CA LEU A 94 4.32 -5.71 -9.55
C LEU A 94 3.85 -4.40 -10.18
N VAL A 95 4.76 -3.43 -10.26
CA VAL A 95 4.47 -2.06 -10.68
C VAL A 95 5.11 -1.81 -12.05
N ASP A 96 4.39 -1.19 -12.98
CA ASP A 96 4.92 -0.76 -14.28
C ASP A 96 4.40 0.63 -14.65
N PHE A 97 5.29 1.54 -15.08
CA PHE A 97 4.91 2.89 -15.51
C PHE A 97 5.99 3.58 -16.32
N LYS A 98 5.69 4.77 -16.85
CA LYS A 98 6.68 5.65 -17.47
C LYS A 98 7.38 6.48 -16.41
N ASN A 99 8.71 6.51 -16.45
CA ASN A 99 9.49 7.31 -15.52
C ASN A 99 9.06 8.78 -15.61
N PRO A 100 8.55 9.39 -14.53
CA PRO A 100 8.05 10.77 -14.57
C PRO A 100 9.16 11.81 -14.79
N VAL A 101 10.44 11.41 -14.63
CA VAL A 101 11.61 12.28 -14.75
C VAL A 101 12.59 11.82 -15.85
N GLY A 102 12.19 10.90 -16.72
CA GLY A 102 13.03 10.36 -17.80
C GLY A 102 12.22 9.70 -18.92
N GLU A 103 12.88 9.21 -19.97
CA GLU A 103 12.18 8.57 -21.10
C GLU A 103 12.00 7.05 -20.95
N ASN A 104 12.64 6.44 -19.95
CA ASN A 104 12.56 5.01 -19.73
C ASN A 104 11.24 4.58 -19.06
N SER A 105 10.90 3.30 -19.21
CA SER A 105 9.90 2.68 -18.34
C SER A 105 10.54 2.28 -17.01
N VAL A 106 9.71 2.16 -15.98
CA VAL A 106 10.03 1.58 -14.68
C VAL A 106 9.26 0.27 -14.57
N GLU A 107 9.96 -0.78 -14.16
CA GLU A 107 9.40 -2.05 -13.72
C GLU A 107 9.96 -2.26 -12.31
N GLU A 108 9.08 -2.36 -11.32
CA GLU A 108 9.46 -2.49 -9.90
C GLU A 108 8.66 -3.64 -9.28
N GLU A 109 9.28 -4.30 -8.31
CA GLU A 109 8.68 -5.35 -7.49
C GLU A 109 8.67 -4.89 -6.04
N LEU A 110 7.49 -4.87 -5.41
CA LEU A 110 7.35 -4.49 -4.00
C LEU A 110 6.82 -5.66 -3.18
N LEU A 111 7.43 -5.91 -2.02
CA LEU A 111 6.86 -6.72 -0.96
C LEU A 111 6.18 -5.83 0.07
N ILE A 112 4.89 -6.05 0.31
CA ILE A 112 4.10 -5.32 1.28
C ILE A 112 3.58 -6.27 2.36
N ARG A 113 3.92 -5.99 3.62
CA ARG A 113 3.61 -6.86 4.77
C ARG A 113 3.23 -6.07 6.01
N LYS A 114 2.55 -6.72 6.95
CA LYS A 114 2.11 -6.07 8.20
C LYS A 114 3.24 -5.86 9.20
N LYS A 115 3.27 -4.68 9.82
CA LYS A 115 4.00 -4.34 11.04
C LYS A 115 3.07 -3.54 11.95
N ASP A 116 2.87 -4.00 13.18
CA ASP A 116 2.01 -3.33 14.16
C ASP A 116 0.60 -3.00 13.61
N ASP A 117 -0.01 -3.98 12.92
CA ASP A 117 -1.31 -3.89 12.21
C ASP A 117 -1.39 -2.92 11.02
N GLU A 118 -0.28 -2.29 10.62
CA GLU A 118 -0.18 -1.45 9.42
C GLU A 118 0.56 -2.17 8.29
N TRP A 119 0.10 -2.00 7.05
CA TRP A 119 0.85 -2.45 5.86
C TRP A 119 2.04 -1.54 5.59
N LYS A 120 3.21 -2.13 5.33
CA LYS A 120 4.48 -1.44 5.08
C LYS A 120 5.24 -2.07 3.92
N VAL A 121 6.07 -1.27 3.25
CA VAL A 121 6.96 -1.71 2.18
C VAL A 121 8.25 -2.28 2.78
N ASP A 122 8.56 -3.54 2.46
CA ASP A 122 9.80 -4.20 2.86
C ASP A 122 10.80 -4.15 1.69
N THR A 123 11.53 -3.04 1.57
CA THR A 123 12.48 -2.82 0.47
C THR A 123 13.60 -3.85 0.45
N SER A 124 14.07 -4.29 1.62
CA SER A 124 15.10 -5.34 1.73
C SER A 124 14.67 -6.64 1.08
N LYS A 125 13.39 -7.03 1.27
CA LYS A 125 12.82 -8.23 0.64
C LYS A 125 12.34 -8.01 -0.79
N SER A 126 12.02 -6.77 -1.14
CA SER A 126 11.60 -6.40 -2.49
C SER A 126 12.72 -6.67 -3.52
N LEU A 127 13.98 -6.45 -3.12
CA LEU A 127 15.16 -6.70 -3.97
C LEU A 127 15.38 -8.16 -4.36
N ASP A 128 14.78 -9.10 -3.63
CA ASP A 128 14.93 -10.55 -3.86
C ASP A 128 13.79 -11.11 -4.74
N ILE A 129 12.84 -10.29 -5.19
CA ILE A 129 11.67 -10.76 -5.94
C ILE A 129 12.03 -11.04 -7.39
N ASP A 130 11.68 -12.23 -7.87
CA ASP A 130 11.61 -12.54 -9.30
C ASP A 130 10.15 -12.39 -9.80
N ARG A 131 9.96 -11.47 -10.75
CA ARG A 131 8.64 -11.12 -11.30
C ARG A 131 7.94 -12.30 -11.99
N ASP A 132 8.70 -13.13 -12.70
CA ASP A 132 8.17 -14.26 -13.45
C ASP A 132 7.82 -15.42 -12.52
N GLU A 133 8.62 -15.64 -11.48
CA GLU A 133 8.33 -16.58 -10.39
C GLU A 133 7.03 -16.21 -9.68
N VAL A 134 6.86 -14.94 -9.29
CA VAL A 134 5.62 -14.47 -8.65
C VAL A 134 4.39 -14.75 -9.53
N LYS A 135 4.47 -14.43 -10.83
CA LYS A 135 3.38 -14.64 -11.79
C LYS A 135 3.01 -16.11 -11.98
N LYS A 136 3.99 -17.01 -11.81
CA LYS A 136 3.82 -18.45 -12.00
C LYS A 136 3.30 -19.13 -10.74
N GLU A 137 3.76 -18.71 -9.57
CA GLU A 137 3.52 -19.41 -8.31
C GLU A 137 2.28 -18.90 -7.57
N PHE A 138 1.92 -17.63 -7.75
CA PHE A 138 0.82 -17.00 -7.02
C PHE A 138 -0.35 -16.64 -7.93
N GLU A 139 -1.57 -16.82 -7.41
CA GLU A 139 -2.79 -16.37 -8.09
C GLU A 139 -2.92 -14.85 -7.97
N ARG A 140 -2.99 -14.16 -9.11
CA ARG A 140 -3.23 -12.71 -9.16
C ARG A 140 -4.58 -12.37 -8.52
N LYS A 141 -4.58 -11.46 -7.54
CA LYS A 141 -5.75 -11.03 -6.79
C LYS A 141 -6.40 -9.79 -7.37
N ALA A 142 -5.61 -8.87 -7.90
CA ALA A 142 -6.12 -7.68 -8.57
C ALA A 142 -5.18 -7.24 -9.69
N CYS A 143 -5.75 -6.53 -10.67
CA CYS A 143 -5.01 -5.84 -11.72
C CYS A 143 -5.62 -4.45 -11.87
N ILE A 144 -4.83 -3.41 -11.64
CA ILE A 144 -5.27 -2.02 -11.67
C ILE A 144 -4.54 -1.33 -12.82
N HIS A 145 -5.31 -0.66 -13.68
CA HIS A 145 -4.83 -0.02 -14.92
C HIS A 145 -4.08 -0.97 -15.87
N CYS A 146 -4.59 -2.20 -16.02
CA CYS A 146 -3.99 -3.24 -16.88
C CYS A 146 -4.58 -3.34 -18.29
N GLU A 147 -5.38 -2.35 -18.71
CA GLU A 147 -6.06 -2.34 -20.02
C GLU A 147 -5.11 -2.10 -21.20
#